data_AF-A0A9W6YB74-F1
#
_entry.id   AF-A0A9W6YB74-F1
#
_cell.length_a   1.000
_cell.length_b   1.000
_cell.length_c   1.000
_cell.angle_alpha   90.00
_cell.angle_beta   90.00
_cell.angle_gamma   90.00
#
_symmetry.space_group_name_H-M   'P 1'
#
loop_
_entity.id
_entity.type
_entity.pdbx_description
1 polymer ?
#
loop_
_entity_poly.entity_id
_entity_poly.type
_entity_poly.pdbx_seq_one_letter_code
_entity_poly.pdbx_strand_id
1 'polypeptide(L)'
;MAPCFRPDQEIYNLQVTERDLESFEPKEWLNDTVISYFIREFIDAHSSTYNFDGQLFGSIFMAYKTNKRNMAKTHEAVRGITATFPYAKYTAMLIPVCMDAHWSFVIMQNPVLAIDGLTPAMLHVDSLQYHDTGRIERALCGYFRKEALQKYNIKKITYKSTRQSYVQKVS
;
A
#
# COMPACT_ATOMS: atom_id res chain seq x y z
N MET A 1 -15.96 -8.63 -2.05
CA MET A 1 -14.95 -9.19 -2.98
C MET A 1 -13.58 -8.79 -2.45
N ALA A 2 -12.63 -9.72 -2.29
CA ALA A 2 -11.26 -9.34 -1.93
C ALA A 2 -10.59 -8.69 -3.17
N PRO A 3 -9.90 -7.55 -3.04
CA PRO A 3 -9.19 -6.97 -4.17
C PRO A 3 -8.14 -7.97 -4.66
N CYS A 4 -8.03 -8.20 -5.96
CA CYS A 4 -7.06 -9.12 -6.57
C CYS A 4 -6.24 -8.31 -7.57
N PHE A 5 -4.91 -8.40 -7.51
CA PHE A 5 -4.06 -7.88 -8.57
C PHE A 5 -4.42 -8.58 -9.89
N ARG A 6 -4.86 -7.83 -10.90
CA ARG A 6 -5.17 -8.34 -12.24
C ARG A 6 -4.62 -7.37 -13.28
N PRO A 7 -3.49 -7.70 -13.93
CA PRO A 7 -2.84 -6.81 -14.88
C PRO A 7 -3.54 -6.78 -16.26
N ASP A 8 -4.52 -7.64 -16.48
CA ASP A 8 -5.04 -8.05 -17.80
C ASP A 8 -6.57 -7.90 -17.94
N GLN A 9 -7.25 -7.30 -16.97
CA GLN A 9 -8.65 -6.92 -17.13
C GLN A 9 -8.77 -5.41 -16.99
N GLU A 10 -9.38 -4.82 -18.01
CA GLU A 10 -9.96 -3.48 -18.00
C GLU A 10 -10.27 -3.04 -16.58
N ILE A 11 -9.50 -2.05 -16.14
CA ILE A 11 -9.87 -1.00 -15.19
C ILE A 11 -11.31 -1.22 -14.74
N TYR A 12 -11.53 -1.73 -13.51
CA TYR A 12 -12.83 -1.50 -12.88
C TYR A 12 -13.11 -0.01 -13.09
N ASN A 13 -14.12 0.31 -13.89
CA ASN A 13 -14.53 1.69 -14.15
C ASN A 13 -14.72 2.31 -12.76
N LEU A 14 -13.74 3.10 -12.32
CA LEU A 14 -13.84 3.80 -11.06
C LEU A 14 -14.95 4.80 -11.28
N GLN A 15 -16.12 4.50 -10.71
CA GLN A 15 -17.26 5.38 -10.81
C GLN A 15 -17.10 6.42 -9.73
N VAL A 16 -16.75 7.63 -10.14
CA VAL A 16 -16.80 8.81 -9.28
C VAL A 16 -18.21 9.37 -9.37
N THR A 17 -18.90 9.43 -8.23
CA THR A 17 -20.26 9.98 -8.13
C THR A 17 -20.22 11.41 -7.60
N GLU A 18 -21.33 12.16 -7.74
CA GLU A 18 -21.45 13.50 -7.14
C GLU A 18 -21.18 13.48 -5.63
N ARG A 19 -21.64 12.42 -4.94
CA ARG A 19 -21.39 12.22 -3.51
C ARG A 19 -19.91 12.05 -3.18
N ASP A 20 -19.12 11.48 -4.08
CA ASP A 20 -17.67 11.40 -3.87
C ASP A 20 -17.01 12.77 -3.95
N LEU A 21 -17.53 13.64 -4.84
CA LEU A 21 -17.04 14.99 -5.01
C LEU A 21 -17.35 15.90 -3.82
N GLU A 22 -18.40 15.61 -3.04
CA GLU A 22 -18.68 16.29 -1.78
C GLU A 22 -17.50 16.20 -0.80
N SER A 23 -16.64 15.18 -0.92
CA SER A 23 -15.45 15.05 -0.07
C SER A 23 -14.34 16.07 -0.36
N PHE A 24 -14.45 16.85 -1.46
CA PHE A 24 -13.57 18.00 -1.73
C PHE A 24 -14.00 19.27 -0.98
N GLU A 25 -15.19 19.30 -0.37
CA GLU A 25 -15.63 20.47 0.38
C GLU A 25 -14.68 20.77 1.56
N PRO A 26 -14.48 22.05 1.91
CA PRO A 26 -13.56 22.40 2.99
C PRO A 26 -13.90 21.69 4.31
N LYS A 27 -12.88 21.08 4.92
CA LYS A 27 -12.96 20.33 6.19
C LYS A 27 -13.66 18.97 6.10
N GLU A 28 -13.99 18.50 4.90
CA GLU A 28 -14.41 17.12 4.69
C GLU A 28 -13.21 16.18 4.55
N TRP A 29 -13.45 14.90 4.89
CA TRP A 29 -12.45 13.85 4.69
C TRP A 29 -12.56 13.29 3.28
N LEU A 30 -11.46 13.31 2.53
CA LEU A 30 -11.38 12.64 1.24
C LEU A 30 -11.76 11.16 1.40
N ASN A 31 -12.66 10.68 0.56
CA ASN A 31 -13.02 9.27 0.57
C ASN A 31 -12.04 8.44 -0.28
N ASP A 32 -12.19 7.12 -0.22
CA ASP A 32 -11.33 6.19 -0.94
C ASP A 32 -11.48 6.29 -2.45
N THR A 33 -12.69 6.49 -2.98
CA THR A 33 -12.93 6.73 -4.41
C THR A 33 -12.10 7.90 -4.95
N VAL A 34 -12.09 9.02 -4.23
CA VAL A 34 -11.34 10.23 -4.63
C VAL A 34 -9.84 9.99 -4.58
N ILE A 35 -9.33 9.31 -3.55
CA ILE A 35 -7.91 8.95 -3.47
C ILE A 35 -7.52 7.99 -4.60
N SER A 36 -8.34 6.96 -4.88
CA SER A 36 -8.12 6.05 -6.01
C SER A 36 -8.09 6.79 -7.34
N TYR A 37 -9.02 7.73 -7.55
CA TYR A 37 -9.08 8.56 -8.75
C TYR A 37 -7.82 9.41 -8.90
N PHE A 38 -7.42 10.08 -7.82
CA PHE A 38 -6.20 10.89 -7.80
C PHE A 38 -4.97 10.07 -8.19
N ILE A 39 -4.82 8.85 -7.63
CA ILE A 39 -3.70 7.96 -7.91
C ILE A 39 -3.69 7.51 -9.38
N ARG A 40 -4.86 7.21 -9.96
CA ARG A 40 -4.97 6.74 -11.35
C ARG A 40 -4.68 7.84 -12.37
N GLU A 41 -5.19 9.04 -12.12
CA GLU A 41 -5.18 10.12 -13.11
C GLU A 41 -3.98 11.06 -12.99
N PHE A 42 -3.47 11.28 -11.77
CA PHE A 42 -2.48 12.32 -11.51
C PHE A 42 -1.12 11.80 -11.02
N ILE A 43 -1.02 10.54 -10.62
CA ILE A 43 0.27 9.94 -10.29
C ILE A 43 0.76 9.17 -11.51
N ASP A 44 1.68 9.79 -12.24
CA ASP A 44 2.30 9.19 -13.42
C ASP A 44 2.77 7.77 -13.13
N ALA A 45 2.34 6.84 -13.97
CA ALA A 45 2.84 5.48 -13.96
C ALA A 45 4.32 5.51 -14.37
N HIS A 46 5.22 5.63 -13.40
CA HIS A 46 6.64 5.45 -13.66
C HIS A 46 6.88 4.01 -14.09
N SER A 47 7.75 3.79 -15.07
CA SER A 47 8.01 2.47 -15.66
C SER A 47 8.39 1.39 -14.62
N SER A 48 8.91 1.82 -13.48
CA SER A 48 9.38 0.98 -12.38
C SER A 48 8.61 1.12 -11.06
N THR A 49 7.52 1.90 -11.02
CA THR A 49 6.70 2.07 -9.80
C THR A 49 5.27 1.63 -10.08
N TYR A 50 4.74 0.73 -9.25
CA TYR A 50 3.33 0.38 -9.30
C TYR A 50 2.54 1.19 -8.27
N ASN A 51 1.49 1.86 -8.72
CA ASN A 51 0.60 2.62 -7.85
C ASN A 51 -0.60 1.75 -7.48
N PHE A 52 -0.70 1.35 -6.21
CA PHE A 52 -1.95 0.77 -5.70
C PHE A 52 -2.96 1.89 -5.53
N ASP A 53 -4.08 1.76 -6.22
CA ASP A 53 -5.24 2.64 -6.11
C ASP A 53 -6.26 2.13 -5.07
N GLY A 54 -6.21 0.85 -4.71
CA GLY A 54 -7.15 0.20 -3.80
C GLY A 54 -6.68 0.04 -2.34
N GLN A 55 -7.58 -0.47 -1.51
CA GLN A 55 -7.41 -0.73 -0.07
C GLN A 55 -6.48 -1.93 0.25
N LEU A 56 -5.30 -2.03 -0.39
CA LEU A 56 -4.31 -3.08 -0.13
C LEU A 56 -3.94 -3.11 1.35
N PHE A 57 -3.51 -1.96 1.88
CA PHE A 57 -3.14 -1.85 3.28
C PHE A 57 -4.33 -2.16 4.20
N GLY A 58 -5.50 -1.58 3.93
CA GLY A 58 -6.71 -1.83 4.71
C GLY A 58 -7.05 -3.31 4.81
N SER A 59 -6.96 -4.04 3.70
CA SER A 59 -7.20 -5.49 3.64
C SER A 59 -6.19 -6.28 4.48
N ILE A 60 -4.89 -5.98 4.33
CA ILE A 60 -3.82 -6.62 5.11
C ILE A 60 -4.00 -6.30 6.60
N PHE A 61 -4.25 -5.05 6.95
CA PHE A 61 -4.33 -4.59 8.33
C PHE A 61 -5.56 -5.15 9.05
N MET A 62 -6.72 -5.20 8.39
CA MET A 62 -7.92 -5.83 8.94
C MET A 62 -7.71 -7.32 9.14
N ALA A 63 -7.16 -8.04 8.16
CA ALA A 63 -6.82 -9.45 8.31
C ALA A 63 -5.77 -9.67 9.42
N TYR A 64 -4.85 -8.73 9.62
CA TYR A 64 -3.87 -8.76 10.71
C TYR A 64 -4.51 -8.62 12.09
N LYS A 65 -5.47 -7.69 12.25
CA LYS A 65 -6.23 -7.53 13.49
C LYS A 65 -7.11 -8.77 13.77
N THR A 66 -7.88 -9.22 12.78
CA THR A 66 -8.77 -10.38 12.89
C THR A 66 -8.03 -11.66 13.26
N ASN A 67 -6.84 -11.87 12.68
CA ASN A 67 -6.00 -13.02 12.99
C ASN A 67 -5.12 -12.84 14.23
N LYS A 68 -5.50 -11.96 15.17
CA LYS A 68 -4.79 -11.72 16.44
C LYS A 68 -3.29 -11.44 16.24
N ARG A 69 -2.96 -10.66 15.21
CA ARG A 69 -1.59 -10.30 14.83
C ARG A 69 -0.71 -11.50 14.40
N ASN A 70 -1.31 -12.61 13.97
CA ASN A 70 -0.58 -13.74 13.42
C ASN A 70 -0.37 -13.57 11.90
N MET A 71 0.83 -13.15 11.51
CA MET A 71 1.13 -12.84 10.11
C MET A 71 1.04 -14.04 9.16
N ALA A 72 1.24 -15.28 9.62
CA ALA A 72 1.08 -16.45 8.75
C ALA A 72 -0.39 -16.65 8.36
N LYS A 73 -1.31 -16.55 9.33
CA LYS A 73 -2.76 -16.62 9.07
C LYS A 73 -3.27 -15.42 8.27
N THR A 74 -2.75 -14.23 8.58
CA THR A 74 -3.05 -13.01 7.82
C THR A 74 -2.69 -13.19 6.36
N HIS A 75 -1.44 -13.58 6.08
CA HIS A 75 -0.97 -13.80 4.73
C HIS A 75 -1.84 -14.82 3.99
N GLU A 76 -2.10 -15.98 4.59
CA GLU A 76 -2.97 -17.00 3.98
C GLU A 76 -4.36 -16.45 3.60
N ALA A 77 -4.96 -15.62 4.47
CA ALA A 77 -6.29 -15.05 4.25
C ALA A 77 -6.34 -14.02 3.11
N VAL A 78 -5.25 -13.30 2.85
CA VAL A 78 -5.23 -12.19 1.88
C VAL A 78 -4.18 -12.29 0.78
N ARG A 79 -3.44 -13.41 0.67
CA ARG A 79 -2.41 -13.61 -0.38
C ARG A 79 -2.96 -13.48 -1.81
N GLY A 80 -4.27 -13.71 -1.98
CA GLY A 80 -4.96 -13.53 -3.25
C GLY A 80 -4.87 -12.10 -3.81
N ILE A 81 -4.65 -11.11 -2.93
CA ILE A 81 -4.54 -9.70 -3.34
C ILE A 81 -3.30 -9.47 -4.21
N THR A 82 -2.19 -10.14 -3.92
CA THR A 82 -0.93 -9.98 -4.66
C THR A 82 -0.51 -11.22 -5.43
N ALA A 83 -1.39 -12.22 -5.59
CA ALA A 83 -1.06 -13.54 -6.13
C ALA A 83 -0.31 -13.47 -7.47
N THR A 84 -0.74 -12.61 -8.39
CA THR A 84 -0.18 -12.44 -9.74
C THR A 84 0.67 -11.18 -9.89
N PHE A 85 1.01 -10.49 -8.80
CA PHE A 85 1.78 -9.25 -8.84
C PHE A 85 3.21 -9.46 -9.41
N PRO A 86 3.65 -8.73 -10.46
CA PRO A 86 4.93 -8.92 -11.12
C PRO A 86 6.03 -8.17 -10.38
N TYR A 87 6.47 -8.67 -9.23
CA TYR A 87 7.48 -8.01 -8.39
C TYR A 87 8.81 -7.73 -9.11
N ALA A 88 9.17 -8.51 -10.13
CA ALA A 88 10.39 -8.29 -10.91
C ALA A 88 10.29 -7.09 -11.87
N LYS A 89 9.08 -6.60 -12.18
CA LYS A 89 8.85 -5.46 -13.07
C LYS A 89 8.95 -4.12 -12.34
N TYR A 90 8.47 -4.07 -11.10
CA TYR A 90 8.33 -2.82 -10.35
C TYR A 90 9.35 -2.75 -9.20
N THR A 91 10.30 -1.83 -9.30
CA THR A 91 11.29 -1.52 -8.25
C THR A 91 10.65 -0.97 -6.99
N ALA A 92 9.52 -0.28 -7.14
CA ALA A 92 8.80 0.35 -6.05
C ALA A 92 7.28 0.17 -6.17
N MET A 93 6.60 0.28 -5.04
CA MET A 93 5.14 0.30 -4.96
C MET A 93 4.69 1.48 -4.11
N LEU A 94 3.75 2.28 -4.60
CA LEU A 94 3.04 3.29 -3.83
C LEU A 94 1.77 2.65 -3.24
N ILE A 95 1.58 2.76 -1.93
CA ILE A 95 0.47 2.15 -1.20
C ILE A 95 -0.23 3.25 -0.37
N PRO A 96 -1.49 3.61 -0.67
CA PRO A 96 -2.27 4.49 0.18
C PRO A 96 -2.64 3.78 1.48
N VAL A 97 -2.63 4.53 2.58
CA VAL A 97 -2.94 4.07 3.92
C VAL A 97 -3.97 5.00 4.54
N CYS A 98 -5.16 4.48 4.78
CA CYS A 98 -6.21 5.14 5.56
C CYS A 98 -6.37 4.44 6.91
N MET A 99 -6.14 5.15 8.01
CA MET A 99 -6.43 4.66 9.36
C MET A 99 -7.04 5.79 10.19
N ASP A 100 -8.11 5.49 10.94
CA ASP A 100 -8.71 6.42 11.88
C ASP A 100 -9.04 7.79 11.25
N ALA A 101 -9.63 7.76 10.04
CA ALA A 101 -9.96 8.90 9.18
C ALA A 101 -8.77 9.71 8.66
N HIS A 102 -7.52 9.28 8.84
CA HIS A 102 -6.35 9.98 8.33
C HIS A 102 -5.71 9.25 7.15
N TRP A 103 -5.27 10.01 6.14
CA TRP A 103 -4.58 9.48 4.95
C TRP A 103 -3.07 9.70 5.03
N SER A 104 -2.33 8.69 4.62
CA SER A 104 -0.88 8.72 4.45
C SER A 104 -0.47 7.82 3.29
N PHE A 105 0.80 7.86 2.90
CA PHE A 105 1.33 7.02 1.83
C PHE A 105 2.55 6.23 2.28
N VAL A 106 2.66 5.01 1.79
CA VAL A 106 3.85 4.19 1.93
C VAL A 106 4.45 3.93 0.56
N ILE A 107 5.76 4.15 0.44
CA ILE A 107 6.53 3.74 -0.73
C ILE A 107 7.39 2.54 -0.28
N MET A 108 7.13 1.37 -0.88
CA MET A 108 7.90 0.15 -0.63
C MET A 108 8.82 -0.15 -1.81
N GLN A 109 10.12 -0.17 -1.55
CA GLN A 109 11.13 -0.56 -2.53
C GLN A 109 11.46 -2.05 -2.38
N ASN A 110 11.56 -2.75 -3.50
CA ASN A 110 11.97 -4.15 -3.63
C ASN A 110 11.40 -5.06 -2.50
N PRO A 111 10.07 -5.10 -2.33
CA PRO A 111 9.41 -5.63 -1.13
C PRO A 111 9.66 -7.12 -0.90
N VAL A 112 10.05 -7.86 -1.94
CA VAL A 112 10.27 -9.32 -1.89
C VAL A 112 11.67 -9.73 -2.39
N LEU A 113 12.61 -8.79 -2.52
CA LEU A 113 13.93 -9.04 -3.14
C LEU A 113 13.84 -9.67 -4.54
N ALA A 114 12.88 -9.24 -5.36
CA ALA A 114 12.75 -9.71 -6.73
C ALA A 114 13.78 -9.08 -7.69
N ILE A 115 14.44 -8.01 -7.25
CA ILE A 115 15.43 -7.26 -8.06
C ILE A 115 16.79 -7.31 -7.34
N ASP A 116 17.79 -7.88 -8.01
CA ASP A 116 19.13 -8.03 -7.48
C ASP A 116 19.81 -6.68 -7.20
N GLY A 117 20.60 -6.62 -6.14
CA GLY A 117 21.34 -5.43 -5.73
C GLY A 117 20.51 -4.34 -5.03
N LEU A 118 19.17 -4.41 -5.06
CA LEU A 118 18.31 -3.46 -4.35
C LEU A 118 17.94 -3.97 -2.95
N THR A 119 18.12 -3.12 -1.93
CA THR A 119 17.65 -3.46 -0.58
C THR A 119 16.17 -3.15 -0.40
N PRO A 120 15.40 -3.99 0.32
CA PRO A 120 14.02 -3.69 0.69
C PRO A 120 13.99 -2.47 1.60
N ALA A 121 13.13 -1.52 1.27
CA ALA A 121 12.96 -0.30 2.06
C ALA A 121 11.50 0.10 2.14
N MET A 122 11.15 0.80 3.21
CA MET A 122 9.85 1.41 3.41
C MET A 122 10.05 2.88 3.78
N LEU A 123 9.44 3.75 3.00
CA LEU A 123 9.27 5.17 3.32
C LEU A 123 7.80 5.41 3.64
N HIS A 124 7.52 5.97 4.81
CA HIS A 124 6.17 6.35 5.22
C HIS A 124 6.07 7.88 5.25
N VAL A 125 5.13 8.41 4.48
CA VAL A 125 4.86 9.84 4.33
C VAL A 125 3.52 10.15 4.97
N ASP A 126 3.56 10.91 6.05
CA ASP A 126 2.41 11.26 6.87
C ASP A 126 2.47 12.75 7.20
N SER A 127 1.49 13.51 6.72
CA SER A 127 1.43 14.97 6.86
C SER A 127 1.28 15.42 8.32
N LEU A 128 0.70 14.58 9.18
CA LEU A 128 0.45 14.89 10.60
C LEU A 128 1.33 14.10 11.56
N GLN A 129 2.12 13.14 11.06
CA GLN A 129 2.82 12.14 11.86
C GLN A 129 1.87 11.41 12.83
N TYR A 130 0.61 11.26 12.41
CA TYR A 130 -0.47 10.72 13.20
C TYR A 130 -0.43 9.19 13.25
N HIS A 131 -0.11 8.54 12.14
CA HIS A 131 -0.04 7.09 12.07
C HIS A 131 1.18 6.53 12.80
N ASP A 132 0.92 5.49 13.62
CA ASP A 132 1.98 4.64 14.18
C ASP A 132 2.67 3.87 13.06
N THR A 133 3.80 4.43 12.59
CA THR A 133 4.62 3.83 11.53
C THR A 133 5.03 2.39 11.87
N GLY A 134 5.23 2.08 13.16
CA GLY A 134 5.56 0.72 13.59
C GLY A 134 4.42 -0.28 13.39
N ARG A 135 3.16 0.16 13.49
CA ARG A 135 2.00 -0.70 13.13
C ARG A 135 1.94 -0.97 11.64
N ILE A 136 2.14 0.07 10.83
CA ILE A 136 2.16 -0.03 9.37
C ILE A 136 3.29 -0.98 8.94
N GLU A 137 4.50 -0.79 9.49
CA GLU A 137 5.67 -1.63 9.20
C GLU A 137 5.40 -3.10 9.55
N ARG A 138 4.88 -3.37 10.75
CA ARG A 138 4.56 -4.75 11.17
C ARG A 138 3.57 -5.43 10.23
N ALA A 139 2.57 -4.70 9.74
CA ALA A 139 1.57 -5.22 8.82
C ALA A 139 2.15 -5.44 7.42
N LEU A 140 2.67 -4.39 6.77
CA LEU A 140 3.16 -4.45 5.40
C LEU A 140 4.44 -5.27 5.26
N CYS A 141 5.48 -4.97 6.04
CA CYS A 141 6.73 -5.73 5.96
C CYS A 141 6.52 -7.17 6.44
N GLY A 142 5.65 -7.41 7.42
CA GLY A 142 5.28 -8.76 7.82
C GLY A 142 4.61 -9.54 6.68
N TYR A 143 3.68 -8.92 5.97
CA TYR A 143 2.99 -9.51 4.82
C TYR A 143 3.97 -9.82 3.68
N PHE A 144 4.77 -8.86 3.25
CA PHE A 144 5.70 -9.06 2.13
C PHE A 144 6.86 -10.00 2.47
N ARG A 145 7.27 -10.13 3.74
CA ARG A 145 8.17 -11.22 4.16
C ARG A 145 7.57 -12.60 3.91
N LYS A 146 6.27 -12.77 4.19
CA LYS A 146 5.57 -14.03 3.94
C LYS A 146 5.41 -14.28 2.46
N GLU A 147 5.07 -13.24 1.69
CA GLU A 147 5.02 -13.31 0.24
C GLU A 147 6.35 -13.75 -0.37
N ALA A 148 7.47 -13.16 0.07
CA ALA A 148 8.80 -13.49 -0.42
C ALA A 148 9.22 -14.92 -0.07
N LEU A 149 8.91 -15.37 1.14
CA LEU A 149 9.17 -16.75 1.56
C LEU A 149 8.40 -17.75 0.70
N GLN A 150 7.11 -17.47 0.43
CA GLN A 150 6.27 -18.39 -0.34
C GLN A 150 6.58 -18.41 -1.84
N LYS A 151 6.86 -17.25 -2.44
CA LYS A 151 7.05 -17.15 -3.90
C LYS A 151 8.49 -17.32 -4.36
N TYR A 152 9.46 -16.94 -3.53
CA TYR A 152 10.87 -16.86 -3.90
C TYR A 152 11.79 -17.68 -2.99
N ASN A 153 11.23 -18.40 -2.01
CA ASN A 153 11.99 -19.21 -1.04
C ASN A 153 13.06 -18.40 -0.26
N ILE A 154 12.82 -17.09 -0.07
CA ILE A 154 13.75 -16.21 0.63
C ILE A 154 13.53 -16.34 2.13
N LYS A 155 14.55 -16.87 2.83
CA LYS A 155 14.45 -17.20 4.27
C LYS A 155 14.59 -15.98 5.20
N LYS A 156 15.22 -14.89 4.75
CA LYS A 156 15.46 -13.71 5.59
C LYS A 156 15.42 -12.42 4.78
N ILE A 157 14.58 -11.48 5.21
CA ILE A 157 14.46 -10.14 4.63
C ILE A 157 14.44 -9.10 5.74
N THR A 158 15.35 -8.14 5.65
CA THR A 158 15.42 -6.97 6.53
C THR A 158 15.06 -5.73 5.73
N TYR A 159 14.12 -4.94 6.23
CA TYR A 159 13.70 -3.70 5.61
C TYR A 159 14.44 -2.54 6.25
N LYS A 160 14.92 -1.60 5.44
CA LYS A 160 15.34 -0.29 5.92
C LYS A 160 14.09 0.58 6.03
N SER A 161 13.80 1.06 7.24
CA SER A 161 12.64 1.92 7.52
C SER A 161 13.13 3.34 7.74
N THR A 162 12.63 4.29 6.94
CA THR A 162 12.94 5.72 7.09
C THR A 162 11.65 6.49 7.32
N ARG A 163 11.67 7.39 8.31
CA ARG A 163 10.57 8.32 8.58
C ARG A 163 10.93 9.66 7.98
N GLN A 164 10.09 10.20 7.11
CA GLN A 164 10.21 11.59 6.65
C GLN A 164 8.95 12.35 7.03
N SER A 165 9.14 13.50 7.68
CA SER A 165 8.10 14.48 7.91
C SER A 165 8.27 15.61 6.90
N TYR A 166 7.20 15.92 6.19
CA TYR A 166 7.12 17.13 5.37
C TYR A 166 6.20 18.11 6.10
N VAL A 167 6.80 19.06 6.81
CA VAL A 167 6.07 20.22 7.31
C VAL A 167 6.13 21.27 6.21
N GLN A 168 5.13 21.31 5.32
CA GLN A 168 4.91 22.53 4.55
C GLN A 168 4.46 23.60 5.54
N LYS A 169 5.34 24.57 5.82
CA LYS A 169 4.92 25.86 6.38
C LYS A 169 4.06 26.50 5.31
N VAL A 170 2.75 26.38 5.45
CA VAL A 170 1.80 27.20 4.69
C VAL A 170 1.94 28.60 5.27
N SER A 171 2.67 29.44 4.56
CA SER A 171 2.81 30.88 4.81
C SER A 171 1.57 31.63 4.36
#